data_AF-A0A956A5L5-F1
#
_entry.id   AF-A0A956A5L5-F1
#
_cell.length_a   1.000
_cell.length_b   1.000
_cell.length_c   1.000
_cell.angle_alpha   90.00
_cell.angle_beta   90.00
_cell.angle_gamma   90.00
#
_symmetry.space_group_name_H-M   'P 1'
#
loop_
_entity.id
_entity.type
_entity.pdbx_description
1 polymer ?
#
loop_
_entity_poly.entity_id
_entity_poly.type
_entity_poly.pdbx_seq_one_letter_code
_entity_poly.pdbx_strand_id
1 'polypeptide(L)'
;MLSWKVALGSLVGLSLLAACTSPGGGGGGVNCQLNPTVPACQDVGGADVVGGTDGTASTDGCTESLRRCDGNQPQQCSGGNWTNLTACLNGQTCTGGFCQGTATCGCNGNVCGDDGCGNSCGTCTGQTTCQSGQCVATGSCSCNGAVCGFDNCGNSCGTCTGGTVCDSGQCVTTQTCSCNGAQCGVDNCGNACGTLGGNCPSGQTCNGGQCTTASTCSCNGAICGFDNCGNACGTLGGNCPSGQTCSAGQCFGGSTGGGDTCGEIVDCIVDGCYPIADETQEAACEQTCVSGGSTTAQGQFTSYLNCLTGCDTYQCVWDNCSTPQAQCVFPSSGSMNCSDLEDCLDANSCYADETCSAGCYANASRSAQAQDLALYGCIGYFIDTADENCQECSPGSADYQDCVFSCAVSYCGDYVDACFGP
;
A
#
# COMPACT_ATOMS: atom_id res chain seq x y z
N MET A 1 13.49 3.49 1.19
CA MET A 1 12.11 3.93 0.85
C MET A 1 11.16 3.81 2.04
N LEU A 2 11.65 3.80 3.30
CA LEU A 2 10.88 3.34 4.47
C LEU A 2 10.66 4.38 5.60
N SER A 3 10.77 5.68 5.34
CA SER A 3 10.58 6.72 6.39
C SER A 3 9.76 7.92 5.91
N TRP A 4 8.62 7.64 5.26
CA TRP A 4 7.65 8.64 4.78
C TRP A 4 6.26 8.51 5.44
N LYS A 5 6.14 7.62 6.44
CA LYS A 5 4.88 7.21 7.08
C LYS A 5 4.14 8.31 7.87
N VAL A 6 4.64 9.55 7.87
CA VAL A 6 4.04 10.68 8.62
C VAL A 6 3.38 11.71 7.69
N ALA A 7 3.80 11.83 6.43
CA ALA A 7 3.27 12.88 5.55
C ALA A 7 1.87 12.59 4.96
N LEU A 8 1.49 11.31 4.80
CA LEU A 8 0.15 10.93 4.34
C LEU A 8 -0.87 10.81 5.50
N GLY A 9 -0.42 10.41 6.69
CA GLY A 9 -1.29 10.24 7.86
C GLY A 9 -1.72 11.56 8.52
N SER A 10 -0.89 12.61 8.47
CA SER A 10 -1.18 13.86 9.19
C SER A 10 -2.14 14.81 8.47
N LEU A 11 -2.44 14.61 7.17
CA LEU A 11 -3.39 15.46 6.44
C LEU A 11 -4.80 14.87 6.33
N VAL A 12 -4.98 13.55 6.47
CA VAL A 12 -6.31 12.90 6.61
C VAL A 12 -6.74 12.82 8.09
N GLY A 13 -5.84 13.13 9.02
CA GLY A 13 -6.05 13.07 10.47
C GLY A 13 -6.78 14.25 11.12
N LEU A 14 -7.23 15.27 10.38
CA LEU A 14 -7.94 16.42 10.98
C LEU A 14 -9.40 16.14 11.38
N SER A 15 -9.97 14.98 11.03
CA SER A 15 -11.35 14.60 11.38
C SER A 15 -11.47 13.73 12.65
N LEU A 16 -10.37 13.39 13.34
CA LEU A 16 -10.37 12.37 14.43
C LEU A 16 -10.02 12.89 15.84
N LEU A 17 -10.11 14.20 16.09
CA LEU A 17 -9.89 14.81 17.41
C LEU A 17 -11.17 15.16 18.19
N ALA A 18 -12.30 14.53 17.86
CA ALA A 18 -13.55 14.69 18.62
C ALA A 18 -14.12 13.35 19.10
N ALA A 19 -13.56 12.79 20.17
CA ALA A 19 -14.29 12.11 21.26
C ALA A 19 -13.35 11.34 22.23
N CYS A 20 -12.82 12.05 23.22
CA CYS A 20 -12.50 11.44 24.52
C CYS A 20 -13.16 12.29 25.61
N THR A 21 -14.48 12.20 25.72
CA THR A 21 -15.20 12.67 26.91
C THR A 21 -15.22 11.55 27.94
N SER A 22 -14.26 11.57 28.86
CA SER A 22 -14.36 10.81 30.11
C SER A 22 -15.34 11.54 31.03
N PRO A 23 -16.44 10.94 31.52
CA PRO A 23 -17.19 11.51 32.61
C PRO A 23 -16.39 11.36 33.90
N GLY A 24 -16.34 12.45 34.66
CA GLY A 24 -15.48 12.67 35.82
C GLY A 24 -15.39 11.56 36.87
N GLY A 25 -14.29 11.59 37.62
CA GLY A 25 -14.30 11.14 39.01
C GLY A 25 -12.99 10.58 39.53
N GLY A 26 -12.31 11.37 40.37
CA GLY A 26 -11.67 10.86 41.59
C GLY A 26 -10.25 10.33 41.44
N GLY A 27 -9.34 10.95 42.22
CA GLY A 27 -7.92 10.61 42.24
C GLY A 27 -7.63 9.16 42.63
N GLY A 28 -6.59 8.63 42.00
CA GLY A 28 -5.97 7.35 42.32
C GLY A 28 -4.77 7.17 41.40
N GLY A 29 -3.57 7.35 41.95
CA GLY A 29 -2.32 7.25 41.17
C GLY A 29 -2.17 5.87 40.55
N VAL A 30 -1.88 5.84 39.24
CA VAL A 30 -1.51 4.61 38.53
C VAL A 30 0.00 4.63 38.31
N ASN A 31 0.64 3.73 39.03
CA ASN A 31 2.06 3.43 38.94
C ASN A 31 2.27 2.51 37.72
N CYS A 32 2.76 3.05 36.60
CA CYS A 32 3.20 2.22 35.47
C CYS A 32 4.61 1.70 35.77
N GLN A 33 4.68 0.46 36.27
CA GLN A 33 5.94 -0.30 36.26
C GLN A 33 6.37 -0.58 34.82
N LEU A 34 7.54 -0.07 34.45
CA LEU A 34 8.24 -0.43 33.21
C LEU A 34 8.70 -1.90 33.28
N ASN A 35 8.39 -2.66 32.23
CA ASN A 35 8.93 -4.00 31.97
C ASN A 35 10.25 -3.85 31.17
N PRO A 36 11.40 -4.38 31.64
CA PRO A 36 12.71 -4.11 31.03
C PRO A 36 13.18 -5.28 30.14
N THR A 37 12.77 -5.34 28.86
CA THR A 37 13.45 -6.18 27.86
C THR A 37 13.22 -5.68 26.43
N VAL A 38 13.78 -4.51 26.06
CA VAL A 38 14.19 -4.17 24.69
C VAL A 38 15.36 -3.16 24.77
N PRO A 39 16.52 -3.37 24.11
CA PRO A 39 17.59 -2.37 24.08
C PRO A 39 17.18 -1.18 23.20
N ALA A 40 17.12 0.00 23.81
CA ALA A 40 16.91 1.27 23.12
C ALA A 40 18.17 1.69 22.34
N CYS A 41 18.00 2.11 21.09
CA CYS A 41 18.99 2.92 20.38
C CYS A 41 19.06 4.29 21.07
N GLN A 42 20.19 4.57 21.71
CA GLN A 42 20.53 5.90 22.18
C GLN A 42 21.23 6.64 21.04
N ASP A 43 20.55 7.66 20.53
CA ASP A 43 21.11 8.64 19.63
C ASP A 43 22.06 9.55 20.44
N VAL A 44 23.36 9.50 20.14
CA VAL A 44 24.33 10.50 20.60
C VAL A 44 24.79 11.26 19.37
N GLY A 45 24.09 12.37 19.12
CA GLY A 45 24.50 13.39 18.17
C GLY A 45 25.91 13.88 18.48
N GLY A 46 26.83 13.54 17.58
CA GLY A 46 28.16 14.14 17.49
C GLY A 46 28.37 14.53 16.05
N ALA A 47 28.21 15.81 15.76
CA ALA A 47 28.52 16.41 14.47
C ALA A 47 30.00 16.18 14.12
N ASP A 48 30.27 15.74 12.90
CA ASP A 48 31.44 16.23 12.18
C ASP A 48 31.10 16.45 10.71
N VAL A 49 31.49 17.64 10.25
CA VAL A 49 31.18 18.25 8.97
C VAL A 49 32.49 18.33 8.21
N VAL A 50 32.78 17.43 7.28
CA VAL A 50 33.62 17.78 6.12
C VAL A 50 33.35 16.84 4.93
N GLY A 51 32.92 17.42 3.81
CA GLY A 51 33.03 16.79 2.50
C GLY A 51 34.50 16.74 2.06
N GLY A 52 34.98 15.55 1.70
CA GLY A 52 36.30 15.36 1.10
C GLY A 52 36.27 14.20 0.11
N THR A 53 36.39 14.52 -1.16
CA THR A 53 36.66 13.57 -2.25
C THR A 53 38.09 13.03 -2.15
N ASP A 54 38.24 11.71 -2.31
CA ASP A 54 39.47 10.95 -2.59
C ASP A 54 40.76 11.35 -1.85
N GLY A 55 41.14 10.55 -0.85
CA GLY A 55 42.45 10.64 -0.21
C GLY A 55 42.70 9.56 0.84
N THR A 56 43.41 8.51 0.43
CA THR A 56 44.31 7.64 1.23
C THR A 56 43.84 7.21 2.63
N ALA A 57 43.55 5.90 2.73
CA ALA A 57 43.41 5.08 3.94
C ALA A 57 43.99 5.72 5.22
N SER A 58 43.13 6.47 5.92
CA SER A 58 43.37 6.76 7.33
C SER A 58 43.13 5.46 8.10
N THR A 59 44.11 5.05 8.91
CA THR A 59 44.05 3.90 9.82
C THR A 59 43.15 4.18 11.03
N ASP A 60 42.05 4.89 10.83
CA ASP A 60 41.17 5.35 11.89
C ASP A 60 40.09 4.31 12.18
N GLY A 61 40.01 3.97 13.47
CA GLY A 61 39.04 3.02 13.99
C GLY A 61 37.62 3.36 13.59
N CYS A 62 36.80 2.33 13.53
CA CYS A 62 35.38 2.43 13.20
C CYS A 62 34.51 2.25 14.43
N THR A 63 33.29 2.79 14.38
CA THR A 63 32.25 2.51 15.37
C THR A 63 31.57 1.18 15.05
N GLU A 64 31.17 0.45 16.09
CA GLU A 64 30.62 -0.90 15.90
C GLU A 64 29.43 -0.91 14.95
N SER A 65 29.36 -1.95 14.11
CA SER A 65 28.32 -2.14 13.09
C SER A 65 28.27 -1.11 11.95
N LEU A 66 29.15 -0.10 11.92
CA LEU A 66 29.27 0.77 10.74
C LEU A 66 29.67 -0.06 9.51
N ARG A 67 29.13 0.29 8.34
CA ARG A 67 29.46 -0.35 7.05
C ARG A 67 30.04 0.63 6.06
N ARG A 68 30.93 0.16 5.20
CA ARG A 68 31.52 0.95 4.10
C ARG A 68 31.87 0.07 2.90
N CYS A 69 32.26 0.72 1.80
CA CYS A 69 32.78 0.05 0.62
C CYS A 69 34.27 0.31 0.46
N ASP A 70 35.03 -0.76 0.19
CA ASP A 70 36.43 -0.71 -0.25
C ASP A 70 36.47 -1.30 -1.67
N GLY A 71 36.37 -0.44 -2.67
CA GLY A 71 36.05 -0.86 -4.04
C GLY A 71 34.71 -1.59 -4.12
N ASN A 72 34.70 -2.82 -4.66
CA ASN A 72 33.49 -3.66 -4.73
C ASN A 72 33.32 -4.63 -3.53
N GLN A 73 34.04 -4.37 -2.44
CA GLN A 73 34.03 -5.19 -1.23
C GLN A 73 33.32 -4.44 -0.09
N PRO A 74 32.15 -4.91 0.37
CA PRO A 74 31.56 -4.38 1.60
C PRO A 74 32.43 -4.75 2.81
N GLN A 75 32.57 -3.80 3.73
CA GLN A 75 33.24 -3.99 5.01
C GLN A 75 32.29 -3.65 6.16
N GLN A 76 32.38 -4.41 7.25
CA GLN A 76 31.69 -4.11 8.50
C GLN A 76 32.71 -3.90 9.62
N CYS A 77 32.47 -2.90 10.46
CA CYS A 77 33.26 -2.71 11.66
C CYS A 77 32.98 -3.81 12.68
N SER A 78 34.02 -4.42 13.22
CA SER A 78 33.95 -5.26 14.42
C SER A 78 35.21 -5.08 15.26
N GLY A 79 35.05 -4.77 16.55
CA GLY A 79 36.14 -4.52 17.48
C GLY A 79 37.05 -3.36 17.06
N GLY A 80 36.45 -2.30 16.49
CA GLY A 80 37.19 -1.12 15.99
C GLY A 80 37.98 -1.36 14.69
N ASN A 81 37.86 -2.55 14.09
CA ASN A 81 38.56 -2.92 12.86
C ASN A 81 37.57 -3.25 11.74
N TRP A 82 37.93 -2.89 10.51
CA TRP A 82 37.14 -3.24 9.34
C TRP A 82 37.37 -4.70 8.95
N THR A 83 36.28 -5.45 8.83
CA THR A 83 36.27 -6.83 8.36
C THR A 83 35.60 -6.91 7.01
N ASN A 84 36.24 -7.60 6.05
CA ASN A 84 35.68 -7.81 4.73
C ASN A 84 34.49 -8.77 4.80
N LEU A 85 33.36 -8.33 4.24
CA LEU A 85 32.24 -9.21 3.93
C LEU A 85 32.44 -9.82 2.54
N THR A 86 31.53 -10.69 2.12
CA THR A 86 31.51 -11.26 0.76
C THR A 86 31.50 -10.14 -0.29
N ALA A 87 32.42 -10.20 -1.26
CA ALA A 87 32.48 -9.24 -2.35
C ALA A 87 31.17 -9.26 -3.18
N CYS A 88 30.81 -8.11 -3.73
CA CYS A 88 29.61 -8.02 -4.56
C CYS A 88 29.77 -8.84 -5.85
N LEU A 89 28.70 -9.51 -6.26
CA LEU A 89 28.67 -10.36 -7.45
C LEU A 89 28.74 -9.51 -8.73
N ASN A 90 29.00 -10.16 -9.87
CA ASN A 90 28.95 -9.49 -11.16
C ASN A 90 27.57 -8.85 -11.38
N GLY A 91 27.54 -7.57 -11.76
CA GLY A 91 26.30 -6.79 -11.91
C GLY A 91 25.84 -6.05 -10.65
N GLN A 92 26.58 -6.19 -9.53
CA GLN A 92 26.36 -5.42 -8.31
C GLN A 92 27.51 -4.45 -8.06
N THR A 93 27.17 -3.30 -7.48
CA THR A 93 28.10 -2.28 -7.00
C THR A 93 27.92 -2.09 -5.51
N CYS A 94 29.03 -2.01 -4.78
CA CYS A 94 28.97 -1.66 -3.37
C CYS A 94 28.63 -0.17 -3.20
N THR A 95 27.49 0.11 -2.57
CA THR A 95 27.05 1.47 -2.21
C THR A 95 26.62 1.48 -0.74
N GLY A 96 27.18 2.39 0.06
CA GLY A 96 26.83 2.51 1.49
C GLY A 96 27.17 1.28 2.35
N GLY A 97 28.11 0.43 1.88
CA GLY A 97 28.46 -0.82 2.57
C GLY A 97 27.50 -1.99 2.31
N PHE A 98 26.68 -1.88 1.27
CA PHE A 98 25.79 -2.94 0.79
C PHE A 98 25.99 -3.17 -0.71
N CYS A 99 25.86 -4.42 -1.14
CA CYS A 99 25.83 -4.72 -2.57
C CYS A 99 24.46 -4.33 -3.12
N GLN A 100 24.44 -3.34 -3.99
CA GLN A 100 23.25 -2.92 -4.71
C GLN A 100 23.38 -3.38 -6.17
N GLY A 101 22.38 -4.09 -6.66
CA GLY A 101 22.27 -4.37 -8.09
C GLY A 101 22.15 -3.06 -8.86
N THR A 102 22.83 -2.94 -10.00
CA THR A 102 22.45 -1.91 -10.97
C THR A 102 20.99 -2.16 -11.36
N ALA A 103 20.20 -1.09 -11.57
CA ALA A 103 18.73 -1.06 -11.70
C ALA A 103 18.10 -1.86 -12.86
N THR A 104 18.75 -2.92 -13.32
CA THR A 104 18.28 -3.84 -14.37
C THR A 104 18.25 -5.30 -13.92
N CYS A 105 18.44 -5.62 -12.63
CA CYS A 105 18.15 -6.95 -12.12
C CYS A 105 16.63 -7.17 -12.15
N GLY A 106 16.18 -7.96 -13.11
CA GLY A 106 14.77 -8.16 -13.35
C GLY A 106 14.58 -9.03 -14.58
N CYS A 107 13.50 -9.80 -14.58
CA CYS A 107 13.30 -10.77 -15.63
C CYS A 107 13.01 -10.15 -16.99
N ASN A 108 12.66 -8.85 -17.06
CA ASN A 108 12.48 -8.11 -18.31
C ASN A 108 11.62 -8.86 -19.35
N GLY A 109 10.60 -9.59 -18.88
CA GLY A 109 9.72 -10.42 -19.70
C GLY A 109 10.12 -11.89 -19.86
N ASN A 110 11.24 -12.33 -19.30
CA ASN A 110 11.69 -13.71 -19.27
C ASN A 110 10.91 -14.53 -18.22
N VAL A 111 10.51 -15.75 -18.58
CA VAL A 111 9.77 -16.70 -17.74
C VAL A 111 10.70 -17.79 -17.16
N CYS A 112 11.82 -18.07 -17.82
CA CYS A 112 12.90 -18.89 -17.25
C CYS A 112 14.27 -18.32 -17.66
N GLY A 113 15.34 -18.69 -16.93
CA GLY A 113 16.71 -18.20 -17.18
C GLY A 113 17.23 -17.25 -16.11
N ASP A 114 18.38 -16.61 -16.34
CA ASP A 114 19.04 -15.71 -15.37
C ASP A 114 18.35 -14.32 -15.34
N ASP A 115 18.30 -13.70 -14.16
CA ASP A 115 17.78 -12.34 -13.95
C ASP A 115 18.79 -11.21 -14.28
N GLY A 116 19.97 -11.59 -14.78
CA GLY A 116 21.10 -10.72 -15.06
C GLY A 116 22.03 -10.52 -13.87
N CYS A 117 21.69 -11.06 -12.69
CA CYS A 117 22.36 -10.84 -11.42
C CYS A 117 22.68 -12.16 -10.69
N GLY A 118 22.56 -13.30 -11.40
CA GLY A 118 22.90 -14.64 -10.90
C GLY A 118 21.76 -15.34 -10.17
N ASN A 119 20.55 -14.75 -10.11
CA ASN A 119 19.35 -15.46 -9.69
C ASN A 119 18.57 -15.95 -10.92
N SER A 120 17.61 -16.85 -10.70
CA SER A 120 16.78 -17.40 -11.77
C SER A 120 15.41 -16.73 -11.82
N CYS A 121 14.99 -16.32 -13.02
CA CYS A 121 13.63 -15.85 -13.34
C CYS A 121 12.56 -16.94 -13.31
N GLY A 122 12.98 -18.21 -13.25
CA GLY A 122 12.10 -19.37 -13.26
C GLY A 122 12.77 -20.58 -13.89
N THR A 123 12.14 -21.73 -13.73
CA THR A 123 12.55 -22.97 -14.41
C THR A 123 11.41 -23.44 -15.29
N CYS A 124 11.75 -23.85 -16.51
CA CYS A 124 10.75 -24.34 -17.44
C CYS A 124 10.34 -25.78 -17.01
N THR A 125 9.04 -26.08 -16.95
CA THR A 125 8.52 -27.40 -16.54
C THR A 125 8.16 -28.27 -17.76
N GLY A 126 8.10 -29.59 -17.58
CA GLY A 126 7.78 -30.54 -18.67
C GLY A 126 8.94 -30.79 -19.64
N GLN A 127 8.65 -31.04 -20.92
CA GLN A 127 9.66 -31.19 -21.99
C GLN A 127 9.95 -29.84 -22.68
N THR A 128 10.16 -28.80 -21.89
CA THR A 128 10.56 -27.48 -22.37
C THR A 128 11.96 -27.14 -21.87
N THR A 129 12.71 -26.35 -22.62
CA THR A 129 14.04 -25.85 -22.24
C THR A 129 14.06 -24.34 -22.32
N CYS A 130 14.87 -23.70 -21.47
CA CYS A 130 15.00 -22.26 -21.48
C CYS A 130 15.79 -21.83 -22.71
N GLN A 131 15.14 -21.15 -23.65
CA GLN A 131 15.80 -20.53 -24.80
C GLN A 131 15.38 -19.06 -24.88
N SER A 132 16.37 -18.17 -24.84
CA SER A 132 16.17 -16.72 -24.90
C SER A 132 15.12 -16.20 -23.90
N GLY A 133 15.16 -16.70 -22.67
CA GLY A 133 14.27 -16.25 -21.61
C GLY A 133 12.87 -16.89 -21.59
N GLN A 134 12.56 -17.76 -22.55
CA GLN A 134 11.24 -18.39 -22.68
C GLN A 134 11.34 -19.92 -22.58
N CYS A 135 10.29 -20.53 -22.04
CA CYS A 135 10.12 -21.98 -22.07
C CYS A 135 9.78 -22.41 -23.51
N VAL A 136 10.77 -22.89 -24.27
CA VAL A 136 10.51 -23.44 -25.60
C VAL A 136 10.44 -24.96 -25.53
N ALA A 137 9.50 -25.54 -26.25
CA ALA A 137 9.41 -26.99 -26.34
C ALA A 137 10.66 -27.60 -26.98
N THR A 138 11.23 -28.60 -26.32
CA THR A 138 12.25 -29.45 -26.94
C THR A 138 11.57 -30.56 -27.74
N GLY A 139 11.30 -30.28 -29.01
CA GLY A 139 10.72 -31.23 -29.96
C GLY A 139 9.46 -30.71 -30.67
N SER A 140 8.94 -31.48 -31.61
CA SER A 140 7.65 -31.18 -32.24
C SER A 140 6.52 -31.39 -31.23
N CYS A 141 5.84 -30.31 -30.86
CA CYS A 141 4.63 -30.38 -30.05
C CYS A 141 3.51 -31.02 -30.85
N SER A 142 2.98 -32.11 -30.31
CA SER A 142 1.97 -32.90 -30.98
C SER A 142 1.06 -33.53 -29.94
N CYS A 143 -0.24 -33.41 -30.18
CA CYS A 143 -1.25 -34.11 -29.41
C CYS A 143 -1.20 -35.63 -29.59
N ASN A 144 -0.42 -36.15 -30.56
CA ASN A 144 -0.27 -37.58 -30.84
C ASN A 144 -1.62 -38.32 -30.97
N GLY A 145 -2.63 -37.64 -31.53
CA GLY A 145 -3.99 -38.17 -31.70
C GLY A 145 -4.94 -37.92 -30.52
N ALA A 146 -4.51 -37.24 -29.47
CA ALA A 146 -5.39 -36.75 -28.41
C ALA A 146 -6.31 -35.63 -28.93
N VAL A 147 -7.57 -35.68 -28.53
CA VAL A 147 -8.62 -34.69 -28.87
C VAL A 147 -8.95 -33.76 -27.70
N CYS A 148 -8.40 -34.06 -26.52
CA CYS A 148 -8.52 -33.25 -25.31
C CYS A 148 -7.28 -33.42 -24.43
N GLY A 149 -7.10 -32.53 -23.45
CA GLY A 149 -5.96 -32.56 -22.52
C GLY A 149 -4.80 -31.73 -23.03
N PHE A 150 -3.59 -31.96 -22.52
CA PHE A 150 -2.38 -31.23 -22.92
C PHE A 150 -1.47 -32.08 -23.82
N ASP A 151 -0.81 -31.45 -24.79
CA ASP A 151 0.23 -32.07 -25.61
C ASP A 151 1.51 -32.33 -24.79
N ASN A 152 2.53 -32.89 -25.42
CA ASN A 152 3.84 -33.15 -24.79
C ASN A 152 4.63 -31.87 -24.43
N CYS A 153 4.09 -30.68 -24.72
CA CYS A 153 4.67 -29.37 -24.45
C CYS A 153 3.83 -28.53 -23.48
N GLY A 154 2.67 -29.02 -23.04
CA GLY A 154 1.75 -28.30 -22.16
C GLY A 154 0.71 -27.43 -22.88
N ASN A 155 0.63 -27.44 -24.21
CA ASN A 155 -0.45 -26.74 -24.93
C ASN A 155 -1.73 -27.59 -24.92
N SER A 156 -2.90 -26.94 -24.93
CA SER A 156 -4.18 -27.67 -24.98
C SER A 156 -4.42 -28.32 -26.35
N CYS A 157 -4.77 -29.61 -26.35
CA CYS A 157 -5.18 -30.41 -27.51
C CYS A 157 -6.67 -30.28 -27.84
N GLY A 158 -7.45 -29.62 -26.98
CA GLY A 158 -8.90 -29.49 -27.09
C GLY A 158 -9.59 -29.67 -25.74
N THR A 159 -10.90 -29.44 -25.73
CA THR A 159 -11.77 -29.65 -24.55
C THR A 159 -12.94 -30.55 -24.94
N CYS A 160 -13.41 -31.34 -23.98
CA CYS A 160 -14.55 -32.23 -24.20
C CYS A 160 -15.87 -31.48 -24.08
N THR A 161 -16.76 -31.67 -25.05
CA THR A 161 -18.11 -31.09 -25.05
C THR A 161 -19.16 -32.15 -24.73
N GLY A 162 -20.23 -31.77 -24.02
CA GLY A 162 -21.41 -32.63 -23.83
C GLY A 162 -21.23 -33.76 -22.81
N GLY A 163 -20.97 -33.41 -21.55
CA GLY A 163 -20.99 -34.38 -20.43
C GLY A 163 -19.94 -35.48 -20.51
N THR A 164 -18.90 -35.29 -21.33
CA THR A 164 -17.75 -36.18 -21.43
C THR A 164 -16.57 -35.56 -20.71
N VAL A 165 -15.69 -36.41 -20.16
CA VAL A 165 -14.46 -35.97 -19.52
C VAL A 165 -13.27 -36.47 -20.32
N CYS A 166 -12.15 -35.76 -20.19
CA CYS A 166 -10.92 -36.16 -20.86
C CYS A 166 -10.23 -37.28 -20.08
N ASP A 167 -10.24 -38.49 -20.62
CA ASP A 167 -9.46 -39.61 -20.09
C ASP A 167 -8.48 -40.06 -21.17
N SER A 168 -7.20 -40.12 -20.80
CA SER A 168 -6.13 -40.64 -21.65
C SER A 168 -6.11 -39.99 -23.06
N GLY A 169 -6.39 -38.68 -23.13
CA GLY A 169 -6.39 -37.89 -24.36
C GLY A 169 -7.64 -38.04 -25.23
N GLN A 170 -8.66 -38.76 -24.77
CA GLN A 170 -9.92 -38.94 -25.49
C GLN A 170 -11.10 -38.44 -24.66
N CYS A 171 -12.09 -37.87 -25.34
CA CYS A 171 -13.35 -37.52 -24.70
C CYS A 171 -14.16 -38.80 -24.51
N VAL A 172 -14.18 -39.28 -23.28
CA VAL A 172 -14.91 -40.47 -22.90
C VAL A 172 -16.18 -40.07 -22.16
N THR A 173 -17.25 -40.80 -22.45
CA THR A 173 -18.43 -40.85 -21.58
C THR A 173 -18.10 -41.74 -20.38
N THR A 174 -17.27 -41.30 -19.43
CA THR A 174 -17.04 -42.10 -18.21
C THR A 174 -18.12 -41.81 -17.19
N GLN A 175 -18.86 -42.87 -16.85
CA GLN A 175 -19.81 -42.97 -15.76
C GLN A 175 -20.95 -41.95 -15.81
N THR A 176 -22.15 -42.38 -15.47
CA THR A 176 -23.25 -41.45 -15.17
C THR A 176 -22.75 -40.49 -14.09
N CYS A 177 -22.41 -39.26 -14.48
CA CYS A 177 -22.13 -38.17 -13.54
C CYS A 177 -23.35 -38.06 -12.64
N SER A 178 -23.14 -38.41 -11.38
CA SER A 178 -24.23 -38.65 -10.45
C SER A 178 -23.81 -38.13 -9.10
N CYS A 179 -24.67 -37.31 -8.52
CA CYS A 179 -24.54 -36.88 -7.15
C CYS A 179 -24.74 -38.01 -6.14
N ASN A 180 -25.18 -39.20 -6.57
CA ASN A 180 -25.46 -40.35 -5.70
C ASN A 180 -26.36 -39.99 -4.49
N GLY A 181 -27.30 -39.07 -4.69
CA GLY A 181 -28.19 -38.57 -3.64
C GLY A 181 -27.65 -37.40 -2.81
N ALA A 182 -26.47 -36.84 -3.14
CA ALA A 182 -25.94 -35.64 -2.51
C ALA A 182 -26.78 -34.40 -2.85
N GLN A 183 -27.09 -33.62 -1.81
CA GLN A 183 -27.85 -32.36 -1.86
C GLN A 183 -26.96 -31.14 -2.12
N CYS A 184 -25.64 -31.29 -1.99
CA CYS A 184 -24.62 -30.25 -2.08
C CYS A 184 -23.25 -30.87 -2.43
N GLY A 185 -22.24 -30.05 -2.74
CA GLY A 185 -20.89 -30.49 -3.13
C GLY A 185 -20.74 -30.67 -4.64
N VAL A 186 -19.73 -31.46 -5.06
CA VAL A 186 -19.49 -31.80 -6.48
C VAL A 186 -19.71 -33.30 -6.72
N ASP A 187 -20.18 -33.67 -7.91
CA ASP A 187 -20.33 -35.05 -8.34
C ASP A 187 -18.95 -35.68 -8.65
N ASN A 188 -18.96 -36.96 -9.02
CA ASN A 188 -17.76 -37.70 -9.41
C ASN A 188 -17.12 -37.21 -10.73
N CYS A 189 -17.67 -36.19 -11.38
CA CYS A 189 -17.19 -35.53 -12.58
C CYS A 189 -16.80 -34.05 -12.34
N GLY A 190 -16.94 -33.55 -11.10
CA GLY A 190 -16.65 -32.15 -10.75
C GLY A 190 -17.78 -31.16 -11.00
N ASN A 191 -18.97 -31.61 -11.41
CA ASN A 191 -20.14 -30.74 -11.55
C ASN A 191 -20.81 -30.52 -10.19
N ALA A 192 -21.44 -29.37 -10.00
CA ALA A 192 -22.09 -29.05 -8.74
C ALA A 192 -23.38 -29.89 -8.51
N CYS A 193 -23.58 -30.37 -7.29
CA CYS A 193 -24.71 -31.19 -6.87
C CYS A 193 -25.83 -30.41 -6.19
N GLY A 194 -27.07 -30.86 -6.37
CA GLY A 194 -28.26 -30.23 -5.78
C GLY A 194 -28.82 -29.06 -6.59
N THR A 195 -29.95 -28.51 -6.13
CA THR A 195 -30.68 -27.45 -6.85
C THR A 195 -30.09 -26.05 -6.69
N LEU A 196 -29.12 -25.89 -5.77
CA LEU A 196 -28.46 -24.61 -5.46
C LEU A 196 -27.01 -24.58 -5.94
N GLY A 197 -26.68 -25.35 -6.99
CA GLY A 197 -25.36 -25.32 -7.62
C GLY A 197 -24.23 -25.72 -6.68
N GLY A 198 -24.38 -26.82 -5.94
CA GLY A 198 -23.37 -27.31 -5.00
C GLY A 198 -23.51 -26.78 -3.57
N ASN A 199 -24.39 -25.80 -3.35
CA ASN A 199 -24.55 -25.13 -2.07
C ASN A 199 -25.74 -25.63 -1.27
N CYS A 200 -25.75 -25.31 0.03
CA CYS A 200 -26.86 -25.60 0.93
C CYS A 200 -27.76 -24.37 1.16
N PRO A 201 -29.02 -24.57 1.57
CA PRO A 201 -29.87 -23.47 2.03
C PRO A 201 -29.24 -22.73 3.23
N SER A 202 -29.58 -21.45 3.39
CA SER A 202 -29.04 -20.60 4.45
C SER A 202 -29.15 -21.27 5.84
N GLY A 203 -28.05 -21.22 6.60
CA GLY A 203 -27.92 -21.83 7.93
C GLY A 203 -27.48 -23.31 7.93
N GLN A 204 -27.08 -23.87 6.79
CA GLN A 204 -26.61 -25.25 6.67
C GLN A 204 -25.24 -25.34 6.00
N THR A 205 -24.45 -26.35 6.36
CA THR A 205 -23.18 -26.70 5.74
C THR A 205 -23.29 -28.01 4.98
N CYS A 206 -22.53 -28.11 3.89
CA CYS A 206 -22.40 -29.37 3.18
C CYS A 206 -21.42 -30.30 3.91
N ASN A 207 -21.93 -31.35 4.54
CA ASN A 207 -21.11 -32.37 5.19
C ASN A 207 -21.44 -33.75 4.59
N GLY A 208 -20.44 -34.38 3.95
CA GLY A 208 -20.63 -35.67 3.29
C GLY A 208 -21.68 -35.65 2.18
N GLY A 209 -21.85 -34.52 1.49
CA GLY A 209 -22.85 -34.34 0.43
C GLY A 209 -24.27 -34.11 0.93
N GLN A 210 -24.48 -33.93 2.24
CA GLN A 210 -25.79 -33.57 2.82
C GLN A 210 -25.73 -32.19 3.45
N CYS A 211 -26.82 -31.46 3.35
CA CYS A 211 -26.94 -30.19 4.05
C CYS A 211 -27.30 -30.44 5.51
N THR A 212 -26.38 -30.08 6.40
CA THR A 212 -26.53 -30.23 7.85
C THR A 212 -26.61 -28.87 8.51
N THR A 213 -27.49 -28.69 9.48
CA THR A 213 -27.58 -27.45 10.25
C THR A 213 -26.25 -27.19 10.95
N ALA A 214 -25.58 -26.12 10.55
CA ALA A 214 -24.29 -25.78 11.11
C ALA A 214 -24.51 -25.03 12.42
N SER A 215 -23.93 -25.52 13.50
CA SER A 215 -24.15 -24.97 14.83
C SER A 215 -23.52 -23.59 15.04
N THR A 216 -22.63 -23.11 14.15
CA THR A 216 -21.97 -21.79 14.26
C THR A 216 -21.42 -21.26 12.93
N CYS A 217 -22.26 -21.07 11.90
CA CYS A 217 -21.83 -20.27 10.74
C CYS A 217 -21.83 -18.79 11.11
N SER A 218 -20.67 -18.15 10.96
CA SER A 218 -20.48 -16.75 11.32
C SER A 218 -19.51 -16.11 10.35
N CYS A 219 -19.91 -14.94 9.83
CA CYS A 219 -19.02 -14.08 9.07
C CYS A 219 -17.95 -13.42 9.95
N ASN A 220 -18.05 -13.51 11.29
CA ASN A 220 -17.15 -12.85 12.24
C ASN A 220 -16.96 -11.35 11.92
N GLY A 221 -18.02 -10.69 11.43
CA GLY A 221 -18.00 -9.29 11.02
C GLY A 221 -17.62 -9.02 9.56
N ALA A 222 -17.28 -10.05 8.77
CA ALA A 222 -17.04 -9.90 7.34
C ALA A 222 -18.31 -9.43 6.59
N ILE A 223 -18.14 -8.44 5.71
CA ILE A 223 -19.18 -7.86 4.85
C ILE A 223 -19.10 -8.37 3.41
N CYS A 224 -18.06 -9.13 3.07
CA CYS A 224 -17.90 -9.85 1.80
C CYS A 224 -17.15 -11.16 2.02
N GLY A 225 -17.02 -11.96 0.95
CA GLY A 225 -16.36 -13.26 0.98
C GLY A 225 -17.31 -14.35 1.46
N PHE A 226 -16.74 -15.48 1.87
CA PHE A 226 -17.49 -16.60 2.40
C PHE A 226 -17.17 -16.81 3.88
N ASP A 227 -18.17 -17.14 4.69
CA ASP A 227 -17.99 -17.53 6.08
C ASP A 227 -17.22 -18.87 6.19
N ASN A 228 -16.96 -19.30 7.42
CA ASN A 228 -16.34 -20.60 7.72
C ASN A 228 -17.19 -21.82 7.28
N CYS A 229 -18.36 -21.59 6.67
CA CYS A 229 -19.30 -22.57 6.16
C CYS A 229 -19.46 -22.52 4.63
N GLY A 230 -18.78 -21.58 3.95
CA GLY A 230 -18.93 -21.36 2.51
C GLY A 230 -20.17 -20.54 2.12
N ASN A 231 -20.90 -19.95 3.08
CA ASN A 231 -21.97 -19.01 2.78
C ASN A 231 -21.42 -17.62 2.51
N ALA A 232 -22.02 -16.95 1.55
CA ALA A 232 -21.77 -15.55 1.29
C ALA A 232 -21.98 -14.66 2.53
N CYS A 233 -20.98 -13.83 2.84
CA CYS A 233 -21.06 -12.78 3.85
C CYS A 233 -21.59 -11.45 3.27
N GLY A 234 -22.30 -10.69 4.10
CA GLY A 234 -22.93 -9.42 3.72
C GLY A 234 -24.23 -9.56 2.91
N THR A 235 -24.81 -8.42 2.52
CA THR A 235 -26.10 -8.35 1.79
C THR A 235 -25.96 -8.55 0.28
N LEU A 236 -24.73 -8.56 -0.24
CA LEU A 236 -24.39 -8.65 -1.67
C LEU A 236 -23.94 -10.05 -2.11
N GLY A 237 -24.27 -11.08 -1.34
CA GLY A 237 -23.98 -12.47 -1.73
C GLY A 237 -22.48 -12.79 -1.75
N GLY A 238 -21.71 -12.26 -0.79
CA GLY A 238 -20.27 -12.53 -0.67
C GLY A 238 -19.42 -11.72 -1.65
N ASN A 239 -20.06 -10.97 -2.54
CA ASN A 239 -19.39 -10.07 -3.45
C ASN A 239 -19.39 -8.66 -2.87
N CYS A 240 -18.41 -7.88 -3.33
CA CYS A 240 -18.40 -6.45 -3.07
C CYS A 240 -19.18 -5.70 -4.16
N PRO A 241 -19.60 -4.44 -3.90
CA PRO A 241 -20.11 -3.55 -4.94
C PRO A 241 -19.20 -3.52 -6.17
N SER A 242 -19.76 -3.25 -7.35
CA SER A 242 -18.99 -3.13 -8.59
C SER A 242 -17.80 -2.21 -8.40
N GLY A 243 -16.59 -2.71 -8.70
CA GLY A 243 -15.34 -2.01 -8.49
C GLY A 243 -14.51 -2.53 -7.33
N GLN A 244 -15.15 -3.16 -6.35
CA GLN A 244 -14.51 -3.63 -5.12
C GLN A 244 -14.09 -5.10 -5.19
N THR A 245 -12.96 -5.37 -4.57
CA THR A 245 -12.36 -6.69 -4.37
C THR A 245 -12.50 -7.06 -2.92
N CYS A 246 -12.97 -8.27 -2.64
CA CYS A 246 -13.05 -8.75 -1.27
C CYS A 246 -11.67 -9.24 -0.81
N SER A 247 -11.11 -8.62 0.23
CA SER A 247 -9.91 -9.09 0.92
C SER A 247 -10.20 -9.19 2.41
N ALA A 248 -9.72 -10.21 3.12
CA ALA A 248 -9.92 -10.36 4.58
C ALA A 248 -11.37 -10.14 5.12
N GLY A 249 -12.40 -10.39 4.30
CA GLY A 249 -13.80 -10.19 4.69
C GLY A 249 -14.31 -8.74 4.58
N GLN A 250 -13.51 -7.82 4.03
CA GLN A 250 -13.90 -6.45 3.74
C GLN A 250 -13.73 -6.13 2.26
N CYS A 251 -14.54 -5.18 1.79
CA CYS A 251 -14.50 -4.75 0.41
C CYS A 251 -13.52 -3.60 0.24
N PHE A 252 -12.59 -3.77 -0.68
CA PHE A 252 -11.52 -2.83 -0.98
C PHE A 252 -11.54 -2.41 -2.44
N GLY A 253 -11.19 -1.16 -2.72
CA GLY A 253 -11.09 -0.61 -4.08
C GLY A 253 -12.43 -0.18 -4.65
N GLY A 254 -12.75 1.10 -4.59
CA GLY A 254 -14.10 1.58 -4.87
C GLY A 254 -14.51 1.66 -6.32
N SER A 255 -13.66 1.38 -7.30
CA SER A 255 -13.98 1.83 -8.65
C SER A 255 -13.07 1.25 -9.75
N THR A 256 -13.45 0.09 -10.28
CA THR A 256 -12.91 -0.43 -11.56
C THR A 256 -13.47 0.34 -12.77
N GLY A 257 -13.68 1.65 -12.61
CA GLY A 257 -14.42 2.49 -13.52
C GLY A 257 -13.57 3.50 -14.29
N GLY A 258 -12.23 3.46 -14.23
CA GLY A 258 -11.37 4.39 -15.00
C GLY A 258 -11.75 5.87 -14.85
N GLY A 259 -12.41 6.20 -13.74
CA GLY A 259 -13.09 7.47 -13.49
C GLY A 259 -12.62 8.13 -12.20
N ASP A 260 -11.81 7.44 -11.41
CA ASP A 260 -11.39 8.00 -10.14
C ASP A 260 -10.52 9.21 -10.38
N THR A 261 -10.77 10.19 -9.53
CA THR A 261 -9.94 11.35 -9.28
C THR A 261 -8.68 10.93 -8.54
N CYS A 262 -7.69 11.82 -8.51
CA CYS A 262 -6.45 11.53 -7.80
C CYS A 262 -6.65 11.47 -6.28
N GLY A 263 -7.60 12.24 -5.73
CA GLY A 263 -8.01 12.15 -4.33
C GLY A 263 -8.50 10.76 -3.96
N GLU A 264 -9.38 10.17 -4.79
CA GLU A 264 -9.87 8.79 -4.58
C GLU A 264 -8.74 7.73 -4.65
N ILE A 265 -7.67 7.98 -5.43
CA ILE A 265 -6.46 7.12 -5.38
C ILE A 265 -5.78 7.24 -4.01
N VAL A 266 -5.61 8.47 -3.50
CA VAL A 266 -5.00 8.72 -2.18
C VAL A 266 -5.83 8.09 -1.07
N ASP A 267 -7.15 8.30 -1.07
CA ASP A 267 -8.07 7.74 -0.08
C ASP A 267 -8.03 6.21 -0.10
N CYS A 268 -8.00 5.60 -1.30
CA CYS A 268 -7.85 4.16 -1.45
C CYS A 268 -6.55 3.65 -0.81
N ILE A 269 -5.44 4.38 -0.94
CA ILE A 269 -4.16 4.00 -0.34
C ILE A 269 -4.20 4.18 1.18
N VAL A 270 -4.65 5.33 1.65
CA VAL A 270 -4.63 5.68 3.08
C VAL A 270 -5.60 4.82 3.88
N ASP A 271 -6.84 4.65 3.41
CA ASP A 271 -7.86 3.89 4.14
C ASP A 271 -7.84 2.40 3.81
N GLY A 272 -7.44 2.05 2.58
CA GLY A 272 -7.51 0.67 2.07
C GLY A 272 -6.23 -0.13 2.22
N CYS A 273 -5.06 0.51 2.12
CA CYS A 273 -3.77 -0.19 2.18
C CYS A 273 -3.08 -0.06 3.55
N TYR A 274 -3.53 0.85 4.40
CA TYR A 274 -2.99 1.01 5.75
C TYR A 274 -4.00 0.55 6.83
N PRO A 275 -3.60 -0.24 7.84
CA PRO A 275 -2.24 -0.71 8.16
C PRO A 275 -2.02 -2.18 7.73
N ILE A 276 -1.71 -2.44 6.45
CA ILE A 276 -1.24 -3.76 6.03
C ILE A 276 0.20 -3.95 6.54
N ALA A 277 0.43 -4.99 7.35
CA ALA A 277 1.75 -5.23 7.96
C ALA A 277 2.77 -5.87 7.01
N ASP A 278 2.30 -6.50 5.92
CA ASP A 278 3.14 -7.15 4.92
C ASP A 278 3.42 -6.19 3.76
N GLU A 279 4.69 -5.82 3.60
CA GLU A 279 5.12 -4.83 2.59
C GLU A 279 4.79 -5.25 1.15
N THR A 280 4.73 -6.56 0.86
CA THR A 280 4.39 -7.04 -0.49
C THR A 280 2.89 -6.89 -0.76
N GLN A 281 2.06 -7.14 0.24
CA GLN A 281 0.62 -6.94 0.16
C GLN A 281 0.25 -5.44 0.13
N GLU A 282 0.97 -4.61 0.89
CA GLU A 282 0.84 -3.15 0.87
C GLU A 282 1.13 -2.62 -0.54
N ALA A 283 2.27 -2.98 -1.14
CA ALA A 283 2.62 -2.56 -2.50
C ALA A 283 1.61 -3.05 -3.55
N ALA A 284 1.10 -4.27 -3.43
CA ALA A 284 0.07 -4.79 -4.33
C ALA A 284 -1.27 -4.05 -4.18
N CYS A 285 -1.62 -3.65 -2.96
CA CYS A 285 -2.80 -2.84 -2.68
C CYS A 285 -2.64 -1.44 -3.29
N GLU A 286 -1.51 -0.77 -3.06
CA GLU A 286 -1.22 0.55 -3.64
C GLU A 286 -1.29 0.52 -5.16
N GLN A 287 -0.68 -0.48 -5.80
CA GLN A 287 -0.73 -0.63 -7.24
C GLN A 287 -2.16 -0.85 -7.76
N THR A 288 -2.98 -1.56 -6.99
CA THR A 288 -4.40 -1.74 -7.30
C THR A 288 -5.14 -0.39 -7.26
N CYS A 289 -4.95 0.40 -6.20
CA CYS A 289 -5.54 1.73 -6.05
C CYS A 289 -5.14 2.67 -7.21
N VAL A 290 -3.85 2.72 -7.54
CA VAL A 290 -3.36 3.55 -8.66
C VAL A 290 -3.95 3.10 -9.98
N SER A 291 -4.02 1.78 -10.23
CA SER A 291 -4.55 1.24 -11.49
C SER A 291 -6.07 1.44 -11.66
N GLY A 292 -6.81 1.65 -10.56
CA GLY A 292 -8.25 1.93 -10.57
C GLY A 292 -8.59 3.32 -11.12
N GLY A 293 -7.72 4.30 -10.89
CA GLY A 293 -7.99 5.68 -11.27
C GLY A 293 -7.90 5.98 -12.75
N SER A 294 -8.51 7.11 -13.15
CA SER A 294 -8.46 7.59 -14.53
C SER A 294 -7.02 7.88 -14.97
N THR A 295 -6.72 7.86 -16.29
CA THR A 295 -5.37 8.22 -16.79
C THR A 295 -4.93 9.61 -16.33
N THR A 296 -5.88 10.56 -16.22
CA THR A 296 -5.62 11.89 -15.66
C THR A 296 -5.23 11.81 -14.18
N ALA A 297 -5.99 11.07 -13.37
CA ALA A 297 -5.71 10.90 -11.95
C ALA A 297 -4.38 10.19 -11.71
N GLN A 298 -4.08 9.13 -12.47
CA GLN A 298 -2.79 8.43 -12.41
C GLN A 298 -1.62 9.39 -12.72
N GLY A 299 -1.78 10.26 -13.73
CA GLY A 299 -0.78 11.28 -14.06
C GLY A 299 -0.58 12.32 -12.96
N GLN A 300 -1.67 12.77 -12.33
CA GLN A 300 -1.62 13.70 -11.19
C GLN A 300 -0.95 13.03 -9.98
N PHE A 301 -1.32 11.79 -9.66
CA PHE A 301 -0.76 11.04 -8.55
C PHE A 301 0.74 10.79 -8.75
N THR A 302 1.13 10.40 -9.96
CA THR A 302 2.54 10.24 -10.34
C THR A 302 3.31 11.55 -10.23
N SER A 303 2.70 12.68 -10.63
CA SER A 303 3.33 14.00 -10.51
C SER A 303 3.54 14.40 -9.05
N TYR A 304 2.57 14.10 -8.19
CA TYR A 304 2.67 14.30 -6.76
C TYR A 304 3.79 13.44 -6.14
N LEU A 305 3.81 12.13 -6.42
CA LEU A 305 4.87 11.23 -5.93
C LEU A 305 6.27 11.62 -6.43
N ASN A 306 6.40 12.01 -7.71
CA ASN A 306 7.68 12.46 -8.25
C ASN A 306 8.17 13.73 -7.55
N CYS A 307 7.25 14.65 -7.21
CA CYS A 307 7.63 15.84 -6.45
C CYS A 307 8.14 15.45 -5.06
N LEU A 308 7.36 14.65 -4.33
CA LEU A 308 7.74 14.24 -2.99
C LEU A 308 9.10 13.53 -3.01
N THR A 309 9.35 12.63 -3.98
CA THR A 309 10.59 11.83 -4.03
C THR A 309 11.79 12.65 -4.48
N GLY A 310 11.56 13.81 -5.12
CA GLY A 310 12.59 14.80 -5.43
C GLY A 310 12.97 15.70 -4.25
N CYS A 311 12.23 15.65 -3.14
CA CYS A 311 12.50 16.44 -1.95
C CYS A 311 13.17 15.63 -0.84
N ASP A 312 14.23 16.19 -0.26
CA ASP A 312 15.00 15.62 0.86
C ASP A 312 14.71 16.31 2.20
N THR A 313 13.94 17.40 2.19
CA THR A 313 13.56 18.19 3.36
C THR A 313 12.06 18.48 3.35
N TYR A 314 11.46 18.68 4.53
CA TYR A 314 10.07 19.07 4.66
C TYR A 314 9.76 20.43 4.00
N GLN A 315 10.70 21.38 4.13
CA GLN A 315 10.62 22.69 3.46
C GLN A 315 10.48 22.55 1.94
N CYS A 316 11.28 21.67 1.31
CA CYS A 316 11.17 21.39 -0.12
C CYS A 316 9.77 20.90 -0.49
N VAL A 317 9.17 20.03 0.33
CA VAL A 317 7.83 19.48 0.07
C VAL A 317 6.77 20.58 0.03
N TRP A 318 6.76 21.51 0.98
CA TRP A 318 5.76 22.58 0.97
C TRP A 318 5.98 23.59 -0.16
N ASP A 319 7.25 23.92 -0.42
CA ASP A 319 7.61 24.89 -1.46
C ASP A 319 7.31 24.38 -2.87
N ASN A 320 7.48 23.08 -3.11
CA ASN A 320 7.45 22.51 -4.46
C ASN A 320 6.27 21.57 -4.71
N CYS A 321 5.74 20.91 -3.68
CA CYS A 321 4.77 19.82 -3.84
C CYS A 321 3.33 20.18 -3.45
N SER A 322 3.10 21.33 -2.83
CA SER A 322 1.75 21.81 -2.50
C SER A 322 0.84 21.96 -3.74
N THR A 323 1.38 22.39 -4.88
CA THR A 323 0.62 22.49 -6.14
C THR A 323 0.21 21.13 -6.71
N PRO A 324 1.12 20.17 -6.97
CA PRO A 324 0.72 18.85 -7.45
C PRO A 324 -0.14 18.09 -6.42
N GLN A 325 0.06 18.34 -5.13
CA GLN A 325 -0.81 17.80 -4.08
C GLN A 325 -2.22 18.37 -4.16
N ALA A 326 -2.38 19.69 -4.23
CA ALA A 326 -3.68 20.34 -4.40
C ALA A 326 -4.40 19.83 -5.65
N GLN A 327 -3.65 19.66 -6.75
CA GLN A 327 -4.19 19.11 -8.00
C GLN A 327 -4.69 17.69 -7.86
N CYS A 328 -4.05 16.91 -6.98
CA CYS A 328 -4.40 15.53 -6.75
C CYS A 328 -5.62 15.42 -5.83
N VAL A 329 -5.52 15.98 -4.62
CA VAL A 329 -6.45 15.73 -3.52
C VAL A 329 -7.75 16.51 -3.68
N PHE A 330 -7.68 17.76 -4.18
CA PHE A 330 -8.84 18.63 -4.18
C PHE A 330 -9.40 18.84 -5.59
N PRO A 331 -10.73 18.68 -5.78
CA PRO A 331 -11.39 19.22 -6.95
C PRO A 331 -11.26 20.75 -6.89
N SER A 332 -10.96 21.41 -8.00
CA SER A 332 -10.96 22.88 -8.07
C SER A 332 -11.81 23.32 -9.24
N SER A 333 -12.86 24.07 -8.94
CA SER A 333 -13.74 24.70 -9.93
C SER A 333 -14.03 26.17 -9.63
N GLY A 334 -13.71 26.63 -8.43
CA GLY A 334 -14.00 27.99 -8.01
C GLY A 334 -12.80 28.93 -8.10
N SER A 335 -13.01 30.12 -7.55
CA SER A 335 -12.10 31.27 -7.68
C SER A 335 -11.72 31.89 -6.34
N MET A 336 -12.10 31.28 -5.20
CA MET A 336 -11.71 31.80 -3.90
C MET A 336 -10.18 31.82 -3.79
N ASN A 337 -9.65 32.92 -3.27
CA ASN A 337 -8.25 33.00 -2.86
C ASN A 337 -8.05 32.24 -1.53
N CYS A 338 -6.83 32.20 -1.01
CA CYS A 338 -6.53 31.44 0.21
C CYS A 338 -7.22 32.05 1.45
N SER A 339 -7.21 33.38 1.60
CA SER A 339 -7.96 34.07 2.66
C SER A 339 -9.46 33.76 2.63
N ASP A 340 -10.10 33.77 1.45
CA ASP A 340 -11.53 33.45 1.29
C ASP A 340 -11.81 31.96 1.62
N LEU A 341 -10.85 31.07 1.35
CA LEU A 341 -10.93 29.65 1.72
C LEU A 341 -10.90 29.50 3.24
N GLU A 342 -9.97 30.15 3.93
CA GLU A 342 -9.89 30.12 5.40
C GLU A 342 -11.13 30.76 6.05
N ASP A 343 -11.63 31.86 5.51
CA ASP A 343 -12.89 32.46 5.95
C ASP A 343 -14.08 31.49 5.76
N CYS A 344 -14.09 30.72 4.66
CA CYS A 344 -15.11 29.69 4.44
C CYS A 344 -15.03 28.57 5.47
N LEU A 345 -13.82 28.12 5.79
CA LEU A 345 -13.56 27.06 6.77
C LEU A 345 -13.96 27.50 8.19
N ASP A 346 -13.65 28.74 8.57
CA ASP A 346 -13.95 29.30 9.90
C ASP A 346 -15.44 29.65 10.07
N ALA A 347 -16.05 30.37 9.11
CA ALA A 347 -17.39 30.93 9.25
C ALA A 347 -18.49 29.89 9.49
N ASN A 348 -18.27 28.63 9.09
CA ASN A 348 -19.23 27.54 9.23
C ASN A 348 -18.77 26.47 10.22
N SER A 349 -17.64 26.68 10.91
CA SER A 349 -16.97 25.64 11.71
C SER A 349 -16.70 24.37 10.89
N CYS A 350 -16.32 24.52 9.61
CA CYS A 350 -16.15 23.41 8.68
C CYS A 350 -14.99 22.48 9.06
N TYR A 351 -14.08 22.87 9.94
CA TYR A 351 -12.92 22.06 10.32
C TYR A 351 -13.28 20.65 10.83
N ALA A 352 -14.47 20.47 11.42
CA ALA A 352 -14.95 19.18 11.90
C ALA A 352 -16.01 18.54 10.99
N ASP A 353 -16.41 19.20 9.91
CA ASP A 353 -17.44 18.71 8.97
C ASP A 353 -16.79 18.53 7.59
N GLU A 354 -16.53 17.28 7.25
CA GLU A 354 -15.90 16.87 5.98
C GLU A 354 -16.69 17.35 4.74
N THR A 355 -18.02 17.39 4.82
CA THR A 355 -18.84 17.86 3.69
C THR A 355 -18.71 19.37 3.53
N CYS A 356 -18.66 20.09 4.64
CA CYS A 356 -18.47 21.54 4.68
C CYS A 356 -17.08 21.94 4.15
N SER A 357 -16.02 21.30 4.65
CA SER A 357 -14.65 21.59 4.23
C SER A 357 -14.42 21.23 2.76
N ALA A 358 -14.91 20.07 2.30
CA ALA A 358 -14.87 19.70 0.88
C ALA A 358 -15.57 20.75 -0.01
N GLY A 359 -16.68 21.32 0.46
CA GLY A 359 -17.37 22.41 -0.22
C GLY A 359 -16.53 23.69 -0.33
N CYS A 360 -15.81 24.07 0.73
CA CYS A 360 -14.89 25.21 0.70
C CYS A 360 -13.73 24.98 -0.27
N TYR A 361 -13.04 23.83 -0.18
CA TYR A 361 -11.97 23.49 -1.11
C TYR A 361 -12.44 23.43 -2.56
N ALA A 362 -13.64 22.89 -2.85
CA ALA A 362 -14.17 22.84 -4.22
C ALA A 362 -14.38 24.22 -4.87
N ASN A 363 -14.70 25.24 -4.05
CA ASN A 363 -14.88 26.63 -4.46
C ASN A 363 -13.56 27.44 -4.46
N ALA A 364 -12.48 26.87 -3.94
CA ALA A 364 -11.17 27.49 -3.96
C ALA A 364 -10.46 27.30 -5.31
N SER A 365 -9.69 28.31 -5.69
CA SER A 365 -8.76 28.20 -6.81
C SER A 365 -7.64 27.21 -6.46
N ARG A 366 -7.05 26.55 -7.46
CA ARG A 366 -5.90 25.65 -7.22
C ARG A 366 -4.73 26.33 -6.51
N SER A 367 -4.53 27.62 -6.77
CA SER A 367 -3.49 28.41 -6.09
C SER A 367 -3.80 28.54 -4.61
N ALA A 368 -5.06 28.84 -4.27
CA ALA A 368 -5.51 28.94 -2.88
C ALA A 368 -5.35 27.61 -2.14
N GLN A 369 -5.80 26.50 -2.76
CA GLN A 369 -5.65 25.16 -2.18
C GLN A 369 -4.17 24.80 -1.92
N ALA A 370 -3.27 25.18 -2.82
CA ALA A 370 -1.83 24.94 -2.66
C ALA A 370 -1.21 25.82 -1.55
N GLN A 371 -1.58 27.09 -1.49
CA GLN A 371 -1.12 28.02 -0.44
C GLN A 371 -1.56 27.53 0.94
N ASP A 372 -2.82 27.12 1.04
CA ASP A 372 -3.41 26.56 2.25
C ASP A 372 -2.68 25.28 2.70
N LEU A 373 -2.47 24.31 1.79
CA LEU A 373 -1.69 23.10 2.08
C LEU A 373 -0.26 23.40 2.54
N ALA A 374 0.40 24.39 1.94
CA ALA A 374 1.76 24.78 2.33
C ALA A 374 1.77 25.41 3.72
N LEU A 375 0.79 26.26 4.04
CA LEU A 375 0.61 26.87 5.35
C LEU A 375 0.39 25.79 6.43
N TYR A 376 -0.58 24.89 6.25
CA TYR A 376 -0.85 23.81 7.20
C TYR A 376 0.32 22.83 7.34
N GLY A 377 1.01 22.53 6.24
CA GLY A 377 2.21 21.71 6.25
C GLY A 377 3.32 22.31 7.12
N CYS A 378 3.58 23.61 6.96
CA CYS A 378 4.54 24.33 7.77
C CYS A 378 4.14 24.35 9.25
N ILE A 379 2.89 24.71 9.57
CA ILE A 379 2.38 24.74 10.94
C ILE A 379 2.52 23.37 11.62
N GLY A 380 2.09 22.30 10.94
CA GLY A 380 2.14 20.93 11.47
C GLY A 380 3.56 20.49 11.81
N TYR A 381 4.55 20.84 10.98
CA TYR A 381 5.95 20.54 11.28
C TYR A 381 6.44 21.22 12.54
N PHE A 382 6.18 22.52 12.72
CA PHE A 382 6.66 23.24 13.91
C PHE A 382 5.97 22.79 15.20
N ILE A 383 4.72 22.31 15.11
CA ILE A 383 4.05 21.67 16.24
C ILE A 383 4.75 20.36 16.62
N ASP A 384 5.14 19.55 15.64
CA ASP A 384 5.75 18.23 15.88
C ASP A 384 7.25 18.30 16.26
N THR A 385 8.03 19.21 15.65
CA THR A 385 9.50 19.22 15.80
C THR A 385 10.05 20.06 16.95
N ALA A 386 9.23 20.37 17.95
CA ALA A 386 9.70 20.83 19.25
C ALA A 386 10.45 22.17 19.27
N ASP A 387 9.92 23.19 18.60
CA ASP A 387 10.20 24.53 19.13
C ASP A 387 9.40 24.67 20.44
N GLU A 388 10.11 24.81 21.57
CA GLU A 388 9.50 24.99 22.89
C GLU A 388 8.43 26.11 22.87
N ASN A 389 8.60 27.10 21.99
CA ASN A 389 7.66 28.22 21.86
C ASN A 389 6.30 27.82 21.22
N CYS A 390 6.25 26.78 20.37
CA CYS A 390 5.01 26.31 19.75
C CYS A 390 4.42 25.09 20.47
N GLN A 391 5.21 24.36 21.26
CA GLN A 391 4.73 23.23 22.05
C GLN A 391 3.80 23.62 23.20
N GLU A 392 3.83 24.87 23.65
CA GLU A 392 2.92 25.34 24.71
C GLU A 392 1.47 25.50 24.23
N CYS A 393 1.19 25.38 22.93
CA CYS A 393 -0.17 25.40 22.38
C CYS A 393 -0.91 24.10 22.75
N SER A 394 -1.43 24.04 23.98
CA SER A 394 -2.21 22.89 24.46
C SER A 394 -3.58 22.83 23.77
N PRO A 395 -3.92 21.74 23.04
CA PRO A 395 -5.25 21.58 22.47
C PRO A 395 -6.33 21.71 23.55
N GLY A 396 -7.31 22.59 23.32
CA GLY A 396 -8.41 22.85 24.26
C GLY A 396 -8.18 23.99 25.26
N SER A 397 -7.04 24.68 25.22
CA SER A 397 -6.90 25.98 25.90
C SER A 397 -7.71 27.06 25.17
N ALA A 398 -8.16 28.09 25.90
CA ALA A 398 -8.87 29.22 25.29
C ALA A 398 -7.99 30.00 24.29
N ASP A 399 -6.67 29.90 24.45
CA ASP A 399 -5.67 30.63 23.67
C ASP A 399 -5.00 29.76 22.59
N TYR A 400 -5.51 28.54 22.35
CA TYR A 400 -4.90 27.59 21.41
C TYR A 400 -4.77 28.19 20.01
N GLN A 401 -5.82 28.85 19.52
CA GLN A 401 -5.82 29.49 18.21
C GLN A 401 -4.84 30.66 18.12
N ASP A 402 -4.82 31.53 19.14
CA ASP A 402 -3.89 32.67 19.20
C ASP A 402 -2.43 32.19 19.26
N CYS A 403 -2.17 31.10 19.98
CA CYS A 403 -0.86 30.46 20.08
C CYS A 403 -0.40 29.88 18.73
N VAL A 404 -1.26 29.08 18.08
CA VAL A 404 -0.97 28.50 16.76
C VAL A 404 -0.75 29.59 15.72
N PHE A 405 -1.57 30.63 15.72
CA PHE A 405 -1.41 31.77 14.82
C PHE A 405 -0.10 32.52 15.05
N SER A 406 0.27 32.79 16.31
CA SER A 406 1.55 33.42 16.63
C SER A 406 2.75 32.57 16.19
N CYS A 407 2.66 31.25 16.31
CA CYS A 407 3.66 30.32 15.81
C CYS A 407 3.73 30.38 14.27
N ALA A 408 2.59 30.29 13.59
CA ALA A 408 2.51 30.36 12.13
C ALA A 408 3.13 31.65 11.59
N VAL A 409 2.83 32.81 12.18
CA VAL A 409 3.41 34.09 11.76
C VAL A 409 4.94 34.11 11.95
N SER A 410 5.45 33.48 13.01
CA SER A 410 6.88 33.52 13.35
C SER A 410 7.73 32.60 12.46
N TYR A 411 7.21 31.43 12.10
CA TYR A 411 7.97 30.38 11.42
C TYR A 411 7.50 30.09 9.99
N CYS A 412 6.25 30.43 9.68
CA CYS A 412 5.60 30.21 8.39
C CYS A 412 5.23 31.54 7.71
N GLY A 413 5.91 32.64 8.06
CA GLY A 413 5.59 34.00 7.62
C GLY A 413 5.42 34.13 6.10
N ASP A 414 6.29 33.51 5.31
CA ASP A 414 6.19 33.52 3.84
C ASP A 414 4.89 32.85 3.34
N TYR A 415 4.41 31.81 4.01
CA TYR A 415 3.16 31.12 3.68
C TYR A 415 1.92 31.87 4.17
N VAL A 416 2.02 32.48 5.36
CA VAL A 416 0.98 33.37 5.89
C VAL A 416 0.80 34.57 4.95
N ASP A 417 1.89 35.20 4.52
CA ASP A 417 1.86 36.30 3.56
C ASP A 417 1.35 35.84 2.17
N ALA A 418 1.68 34.62 1.74
CA ALA A 418 1.15 34.07 0.50
C ALA A 418 -0.37 33.82 0.56
N CYS A 419 -0.90 33.45 1.73
CA CYS A 419 -2.31 33.11 1.91
C CYS A 419 -3.18 34.35 2.20
N PHE A 420 -2.72 35.24 3.09
CA PHE A 420 -3.45 36.40 3.60
C PHE A 420 -2.94 37.74 3.06
N GLY A 421 -1.90 37.73 2.22
CA GLY A 421 -1.35 38.91 1.59
C GLY A 421 -2.34 39.59 0.62
N PRO A 422 -2.17 40.91 0.39
CA PRO A 422 -3.10 41.73 -0.38
C PRO A 422 -3.17 41.47 -1.89
#